data_AF-A0A7K2W7F8-F1
#
_entry.id   AF-A0A7K2W7F8-F1
#
_cell.length_a   1.000
_cell.length_b   1.000
_cell.length_c   1.000
_cell.angle_alpha   90.00
_cell.angle_beta   90.00
_cell.angle_gamma   90.00
#
_symmetry.space_group_name_H-M   'P 1'
#
loop_
_entity.id
_entity.type
_entity.pdbx_description
1 polymer ?
#
loop_
_entity_poly.entity_id
_entity_poly.type
_entity_poly.pdbx_seq_one_letter_code
_entity_poly.pdbx_strand_id
1 'polypeptide(L)'
;MTVFVHGDLASQAVTDPHREYSKKLVRAAWERDRGYHVCVVDGDGFADLIDGHPARCRELQRAHGIDDHVLVLPQTGDGILGGPLQQHRVGRHEPGALALDLAHLDKGTEAHESTIAALIEHLARQHVELRGHARNAPRFDAGWSRGDDVFIAEVKSLTGASEDQQIRLGIGQVLDYAHQLQLARTCGRVRPVLVLEKQPTDPRWTSLTETSGILLTWAPDFAGC
;
A
#
# COMPACT_ATOMS: atom_id res chain seq x y z
N MET A 1 -12.07 31.68 -12.30
CA MET A 1 -11.21 30.52 -12.57
C MET A 1 -12.13 29.39 -12.97
N THR A 2 -12.12 29.00 -14.25
CA THR A 2 -13.07 28.02 -14.78
C THR A 2 -12.37 26.66 -14.81
N VAL A 3 -12.74 25.77 -13.90
CA VAL A 3 -12.26 24.38 -13.91
C VAL A 3 -13.13 23.63 -14.91
N PHE A 4 -12.57 23.27 -16.05
CA PHE A 4 -13.23 22.39 -17.01
C PHE A 4 -12.81 20.94 -16.70
N VAL A 5 -13.67 20.22 -15.98
CA VAL A 5 -13.50 18.79 -15.73
C VAL A 5 -14.05 18.03 -16.93
N HIS A 6 -13.17 17.55 -17.82
CA HIS A 6 -13.55 16.57 -18.82
C HIS A 6 -13.25 15.17 -18.28
N GLY A 7 -14.23 14.60 -17.58
CA GLY A 7 -14.29 13.18 -17.26
C GLY A 7 -15.45 12.55 -18.01
N ASP A 8 -15.24 11.39 -18.60
CA ASP A 8 -16.33 10.59 -19.12
C ASP A 8 -17.00 9.90 -17.93
N LEU A 9 -18.17 10.42 -17.54
CA LEU A 9 -18.96 9.90 -16.42
C LEU A 9 -19.78 8.66 -16.80
N ALA A 10 -19.67 8.19 -18.06
CA ALA A 10 -20.29 6.92 -18.44
C ALA A 10 -19.46 5.78 -17.87
N SER A 11 -20.11 4.88 -17.13
CA SER A 11 -19.59 3.64 -16.56
C SER A 11 -19.14 2.62 -17.62
N GLN A 12 -18.37 3.05 -18.61
CA GLN A 12 -17.65 2.16 -19.49
C GLN A 12 -16.36 1.79 -18.78
N ALA A 13 -16.24 0.52 -18.41
CA ALA A 13 -14.92 -0.10 -18.32
C ALA A 13 -14.33 -0.03 -19.74
N VAL A 14 -13.68 1.09 -20.07
CA VAL A 14 -13.01 1.30 -21.34
C VAL A 14 -11.79 0.39 -21.36
N THR A 15 -12.08 -0.85 -21.76
CA THR A 15 -11.15 -1.96 -21.98
C THR A 15 -10.59 -1.86 -23.40
N ASP A 16 -10.26 -0.65 -23.84
CA ASP A 16 -9.35 -0.42 -24.96
C ASP A 16 -8.16 0.40 -24.45
N PRO A 17 -7.10 -0.27 -23.95
CA PRO A 17 -5.93 0.38 -23.35
C PRO A 17 -5.12 1.23 -24.34
N HIS A 18 -5.37 1.14 -25.66
CA HIS A 18 -4.53 1.80 -26.65
C HIS A 18 -5.17 3.01 -27.35
N ARG A 19 -6.51 3.12 -27.46
CA ARG A 19 -7.11 4.16 -28.35
C ARG A 19 -7.90 5.28 -27.68
N GLU A 20 -8.64 5.05 -26.59
CA GLU A 20 -9.45 6.13 -26.00
C GLU A 20 -8.72 6.96 -24.95
N TYR A 21 -8.00 6.30 -24.03
CA TYR A 21 -7.15 6.98 -23.05
C TYR A 21 -6.08 7.81 -23.78
N SER A 22 -5.49 7.23 -24.82
CA SER A 22 -4.50 7.90 -25.67
C SER A 22 -5.05 9.18 -26.31
N LYS A 23 -6.27 9.20 -26.87
CA LYS A 23 -6.83 10.41 -27.50
C LYS A 23 -7.11 11.55 -26.51
N LYS A 24 -7.65 11.24 -25.32
CA LYS A 24 -7.91 12.25 -24.28
C LYS A 24 -6.60 12.83 -23.73
N LEU A 25 -5.58 11.98 -23.55
CA LEU A 25 -4.25 12.41 -23.13
C LEU A 25 -3.48 13.17 -24.21
N VAL A 26 -3.58 12.75 -25.48
CA VAL A 26 -3.03 13.47 -26.63
C VAL A 26 -3.61 14.87 -26.68
N ARG A 27 -4.93 15.02 -26.53
CA ARG A 27 -5.59 16.32 -26.44
C ARG A 27 -5.09 17.13 -25.24
N ALA A 28 -5.02 16.54 -24.04
CA ALA A 28 -4.53 17.22 -22.85
C ALA A 28 -3.09 17.73 -23.02
N ALA A 29 -2.20 16.91 -23.62
CA ALA A 29 -0.84 17.29 -23.93
C ALA A 29 -0.79 18.42 -24.98
N TRP A 30 -1.63 18.35 -26.02
CA TRP A 30 -1.70 19.39 -27.05
C TRP A 30 -2.16 20.75 -26.48
N GLU A 31 -3.15 20.75 -25.59
CA GLU A 31 -3.59 21.98 -24.91
C GLU A 31 -2.49 22.54 -23.98
N ARG A 32 -1.73 21.68 -23.29
CA ARG A 32 -0.55 22.10 -22.50
C ARG A 32 0.49 22.79 -23.36
N ASP A 33 0.80 22.23 -24.54
CA ASP A 33 1.77 22.81 -25.48
C ASP A 33 1.34 24.20 -25.99
N ARG A 34 0.03 24.48 -26.02
CA ARG A 34 -0.52 25.80 -26.39
C ARG A 34 -0.51 26.82 -25.25
N GLY A 35 0.04 26.45 -24.10
CA GLY A 35 0.15 27.31 -22.92
C GLY A 35 -1.07 27.27 -21.98
N TYR A 36 -2.02 26.36 -22.21
CA TYR A 36 -3.13 26.18 -21.26
C TYR A 36 -2.69 25.33 -20.07
N HIS A 37 -3.11 25.73 -18.87
CA HIS A 37 -2.92 24.93 -17.65
C HIS A 37 -3.96 23.80 -17.59
N VAL A 38 -3.65 22.67 -18.22
CA VAL A 38 -4.48 21.45 -18.16
C VAL A 38 -3.90 20.49 -17.16
N CYS A 39 -4.72 20.06 -16.20
CA CYS A 39 -4.33 19.09 -15.20
C CYS A 39 -4.99 17.74 -15.42
N VAL A 40 -4.17 16.71 -15.57
CA VAL A 40 -4.63 15.31 -15.64
C VAL A 40 -4.51 14.74 -14.24
N VAL A 41 -5.59 14.15 -13.75
CA VAL A 41 -5.65 13.42 -12.48
C VAL A 41 -6.17 12.01 -12.77
N ASP A 42 -5.73 11.03 -12.00
CA ASP A 42 -6.25 9.67 -12.05
C ASP A 42 -7.39 9.47 -11.05
N GLY A 43 -7.84 8.22 -10.87
CA GLY A 43 -8.93 7.90 -9.93
C GLY A 43 -8.61 8.34 -8.50
N ASP A 44 -7.37 8.17 -8.06
CA ASP A 44 -6.92 8.57 -6.73
C ASP A 44 -6.92 10.09 -6.55
N GLY A 45 -6.36 10.83 -7.52
CA GLY A 45 -6.43 12.29 -7.51
C GLY A 45 -7.87 12.80 -7.62
N PHE A 46 -8.76 12.09 -8.31
CA PHE A 46 -10.17 12.47 -8.35
C PHE A 46 -10.85 12.29 -6.99
N ALA A 47 -10.55 11.20 -6.27
CA ALA A 47 -11.03 10.99 -4.90
C ALA A 47 -10.51 12.08 -3.95
N ASP A 48 -9.23 12.47 -4.05
CA ASP A 48 -8.67 13.58 -3.28
C ASP A 48 -9.47 14.88 -3.48
N LEU A 49 -9.83 15.22 -4.73
CA LEU A 49 -10.62 16.41 -5.03
C LEU A 49 -12.03 16.36 -4.43
N ILE A 50 -12.66 15.18 -4.40
CA ILE A 50 -13.97 14.99 -3.77
C ILE A 50 -13.88 15.23 -2.27
N ASP A 51 -12.81 14.76 -1.64
CA ASP A 51 -12.57 14.88 -0.20
C ASP A 51 -11.96 16.23 0.21
N GLY A 52 -11.86 17.18 -0.72
CA GLY A 52 -11.35 18.54 -0.47
C GLY A 52 -9.82 18.64 -0.37
N HIS A 53 -9.10 17.60 -0.76
CA HIS A 53 -7.64 17.59 -0.82
C HIS A 53 -7.14 18.02 -2.21
N PRO A 54 -5.96 18.67 -2.28
CA PRO A 54 -5.36 19.01 -3.56
C PRO A 54 -4.88 17.73 -4.27
N ALA A 55 -5.34 17.52 -5.50
CA ALA A 55 -4.89 16.41 -6.33
C ALA A 55 -3.60 16.74 -7.10
N ARG A 56 -2.76 15.72 -7.26
CA ARG A 56 -1.49 15.86 -7.98
C ARG A 56 -1.72 15.92 -9.49
N CYS A 57 -1.06 16.89 -10.12
CA CYS A 57 -1.09 17.02 -11.56
C CYS A 57 -0.15 16.02 -12.24
N ARG A 58 -0.70 15.09 -13.03
CA ARG A 58 0.06 14.03 -13.70
C ARG A 58 0.93 14.57 -14.82
N GLU A 59 2.15 14.05 -14.88
CA GLU A 59 3.09 14.27 -15.98
C GLU A 59 2.74 13.37 -17.16
N LEU A 60 2.88 13.93 -18.36
CA LEU A 60 2.56 13.26 -19.62
C LEU A 60 3.84 13.12 -20.43
N GLN A 61 4.12 11.91 -20.91
CA GLN A 61 5.21 11.64 -21.83
C GLN A 61 4.66 11.22 -23.19
N ARG A 62 5.12 11.89 -24.26
CA ARG A 62 4.84 11.46 -25.63
C ARG A 62 5.78 10.31 -26.01
N ALA A 63 5.22 9.19 -26.45
CA ALA A 63 5.99 8.14 -27.09
C ALA A 63 6.21 8.53 -28.56
N HIS A 64 7.48 8.60 -29.01
CA HIS A 64 7.79 8.82 -30.42
C HIS A 64 7.66 7.49 -31.18
N GLY A 65 6.64 7.39 -32.06
CA GLY A 65 6.35 6.22 -32.88
C GLY A 65 5.41 6.54 -34.05
N ILE A 66 4.98 5.51 -34.79
CA ILE A 66 4.09 5.64 -35.96
C ILE A 66 2.70 6.15 -35.56
N ASP A 67 2.27 5.90 -34.32
CA ASP A 67 1.04 6.43 -33.72
C ASP A 67 1.38 7.38 -32.55
N ASP A 68 0.76 8.56 -32.54
CA ASP A 68 0.97 9.60 -31.52
C ASP A 68 0.28 9.17 -30.22
N HIS A 69 1.06 8.59 -29.30
CA HIS A 69 0.56 8.09 -28.02
C HIS A 69 1.16 8.89 -26.85
N VAL A 70 0.27 9.32 -25.95
CA VAL A 70 0.66 9.98 -24.69
C VAL A 70 0.38 9.05 -23.53
N LEU A 71 1.39 8.88 -22.67
CA LEU A 71 1.33 8.07 -21.45
C LEU A 71 1.38 8.99 -20.23
N VAL A 72 0.64 8.61 -19.19
CA VAL A 72 0.84 9.17 -17.84
C VAL A 72 1.98 8.42 -17.19
N LEU A 73 2.97 9.15 -16.67
CA LEU A 73 4.09 8.53 -15.97
C LEU A 73 3.67 8.12 -14.56
N PRO A 74 3.91 6.87 -14.14
CA PRO A 74 3.74 6.48 -12.75
C PRO A 74 4.75 7.23 -11.88
N GLN A 75 4.28 7.72 -10.74
CA GLN A 75 5.07 8.48 -9.78
C GLN A 75 5.09 7.78 -8.42
N THR A 76 6.09 8.08 -7.60
CA THR A 76 6.20 7.54 -6.24
C THR A 76 4.93 7.85 -5.44
N GLY A 77 4.30 6.81 -4.89
CA GLY A 77 3.03 6.90 -4.16
C GLY A 77 1.79 6.51 -4.97
N ASP A 78 1.93 6.20 -6.26
CA ASP A 78 0.84 5.70 -7.09
C ASP A 78 0.66 4.19 -6.93
N GLY A 79 -0.59 3.73 -6.89
CA GLY A 79 -0.94 2.31 -6.76
C GLY A 79 -1.10 1.86 -5.31
N ILE A 80 -0.78 0.59 -5.02
CA ILE A 80 -1.02 -0.02 -3.70
C ILE A 80 0.01 0.46 -2.67
N LEU A 81 1.28 0.59 -3.10
CA LEU A 81 2.41 0.90 -2.23
C LEU A 81 2.71 2.41 -2.25
N GLY A 82 2.80 2.99 -1.05
CA GLY A 82 3.13 4.39 -0.83
C GLY A 82 4.64 4.65 -0.90
N GLY A 83 5.07 5.64 -0.11
CA GLY A 83 6.49 5.97 0.04
C GLY A 83 7.27 4.93 0.87
N PRO A 84 8.60 5.07 0.95
CA PRO A 84 9.45 4.23 1.78
C PRO A 84 8.97 4.25 3.23
N LEU A 85 8.88 3.08 3.88
CA LEU A 85 8.46 3.00 5.27
C LEU A 85 9.55 3.59 6.17
N GLN A 86 9.22 4.64 6.92
CA GLN A 86 10.13 5.27 7.88
C GLN A 86 9.85 4.72 9.28
N GLN A 87 10.90 4.46 10.05
CA GLN A 87 10.78 4.03 11.44
C GLN A 87 10.13 5.13 12.29
N HIS A 88 9.06 4.81 13.02
CA HIS A 88 8.52 5.74 14.02
C HIS A 88 9.31 5.59 15.33
N ARG A 89 9.88 6.68 15.84
CA ARG A 89 10.45 6.72 17.19
C ARG A 89 9.31 6.95 18.18
N VAL A 90 8.99 5.94 19.00
CA VAL A 90 8.00 6.03 20.07
C VAL A 90 8.46 7.08 21.10
N GLY A 91 7.61 8.07 21.39
CA GLY A 91 7.81 9.02 22.48
C GLY A 91 7.46 8.37 23.81
N ARG A 92 8.38 8.40 24.78
CA ARG A 92 8.13 7.89 26.14
C ARG A 92 7.06 8.74 26.84
N HIS A 93 6.01 8.10 27.37
CA HIS A 93 5.02 8.75 28.22
C HIS A 93 5.48 8.81 29.69
N GLU A 94 5.27 9.96 30.35
CA GLU A 94 5.63 10.22 31.76
C GLU A 94 4.77 9.38 32.75
N PRO A 95 5.36 8.82 33.82
CA PRO A 95 4.73 7.80 34.64
C PRO A 95 3.80 8.40 35.71
N GLY A 96 2.48 8.28 35.51
CA GLY A 96 1.49 8.66 36.52
C GLY A 96 0.23 7.80 36.47
N ALA A 97 0.09 6.88 37.43
CA ALA A 97 -1.12 6.16 37.85
C ALA A 97 -1.89 5.23 36.87
N LEU A 98 -1.51 5.13 35.58
CA LEU A 98 -2.08 4.18 34.59
C LEU A 98 -1.11 3.03 34.21
N ALA A 99 -0.16 2.74 35.09
CA ALA A 99 1.12 2.10 34.76
C ALA A 99 1.06 0.64 34.27
N LEU A 100 0.05 -0.15 34.62
CA LEU A 100 0.04 -1.59 34.28
C LEU A 100 -0.49 -1.87 32.87
N ASP A 101 -1.41 -1.03 32.37
CA ASP A 101 -2.02 -1.21 31.04
C ASP A 101 -1.20 -0.48 29.96
N LEU A 102 -0.68 0.70 30.30
CA LEU A 102 0.20 1.46 29.41
C LEU A 102 1.54 0.74 29.19
N ALA A 103 2.15 0.13 30.21
CA ALA A 103 3.42 -0.56 30.03
C ALA A 103 3.29 -1.80 29.12
N HIS A 104 2.13 -2.47 29.09
CA HIS A 104 1.88 -3.57 28.15
C HIS A 104 1.65 -3.04 26.73
N LEU A 105 0.92 -1.94 26.57
CA LEU A 105 0.75 -1.25 25.28
C LEU A 105 2.07 -0.70 24.74
N ASP A 106 2.90 -0.11 25.59
CA ASP A 106 4.23 0.41 25.26
C ASP A 106 5.15 -0.73 24.83
N LYS A 107 5.17 -1.85 25.56
CA LYS A 107 5.96 -3.05 25.18
C LYS A 107 5.49 -3.66 23.86
N GLY A 108 4.17 -3.74 23.64
CA GLY A 108 3.60 -4.21 22.38
C GLY A 108 3.95 -3.28 21.21
N THR A 109 3.96 -1.98 21.45
CA THR A 109 4.34 -0.96 20.47
C THR A 109 5.85 -1.00 20.16
N GLU A 110 6.70 -1.11 21.18
CA GLU A 110 8.15 -1.27 21.02
C GLU A 110 8.48 -2.57 20.27
N ALA A 111 7.81 -3.67 20.60
CA ALA A 111 8.00 -4.94 19.92
C ALA A 111 7.51 -4.91 18.47
N HIS A 112 6.41 -4.22 18.19
CA HIS A 112 5.91 -3.98 16.83
C HIS A 112 6.92 -3.18 15.99
N GLU A 113 7.40 -2.03 16.50
CA GLU A 113 8.40 -1.19 15.82
C GLU A 113 9.74 -1.92 15.62
N SER A 114 10.18 -2.70 16.61
CA SER A 114 11.37 -3.55 16.50
C SER A 114 11.22 -4.60 15.40
N THR A 115 10.04 -5.22 15.31
CA THR A 115 9.72 -6.20 14.26
C THR A 115 9.74 -5.56 12.88
N ILE A 116 9.19 -4.36 12.72
CA ILE A 116 9.24 -3.59 11.47
C ILE A 116 10.69 -3.26 11.10
N ALA A 117 11.50 -2.77 12.05
CA ALA A 117 12.91 -2.46 11.81
C ALA A 117 13.71 -3.68 11.35
N ALA A 118 13.50 -4.83 12.00
CA ALA A 118 14.13 -6.09 11.62
C ALA A 118 13.67 -6.58 10.23
N LEU A 119 12.39 -6.38 9.88
CA LEU A 119 11.87 -6.69 8.55
C LEU A 119 12.47 -5.80 7.47
N ILE A 120 12.62 -4.49 7.73
CA ILE A 120 13.32 -3.55 6.83
C ILE A 120 14.74 -4.04 6.56
N GLU A 121 15.50 -4.37 7.60
CA GLU A 121 16.88 -4.87 7.45
C GLU A 121 16.93 -6.21 6.69
N HIS A 122 15.98 -7.12 6.96
CA HIS A 122 15.89 -8.39 6.25
C HIS A 122 15.67 -8.20 4.75
N LEU A 123 14.68 -7.39 4.35
CA LEU A 123 14.36 -7.16 2.94
C LEU A 123 15.43 -6.33 2.23
N ALA A 124 16.06 -5.37 2.92
CA ALA A 124 17.17 -4.59 2.37
C ALA A 124 18.35 -5.48 1.96
N ARG A 125 18.67 -6.53 2.72
CA ARG A 125 19.70 -7.53 2.35
C ARG A 125 19.36 -8.29 1.06
N GLN A 126 18.10 -8.35 0.70
CA GLN A 126 17.62 -8.94 -0.56
C GLN A 126 17.43 -7.90 -1.68
N HIS A 127 17.84 -6.64 -1.47
CA HIS A 127 17.60 -5.51 -2.37
C HIS A 127 16.11 -5.23 -2.63
N VAL A 128 15.25 -5.55 -1.65
CA VAL A 128 13.82 -5.25 -1.67
C VAL A 128 13.55 -4.10 -0.71
N GLU A 129 12.84 -3.07 -1.20
CA GLU A 129 12.47 -1.91 -0.40
C GLU A 129 11.10 -2.10 0.26
N LEU A 130 11.03 -1.93 1.58
CA LEU A 130 9.78 -1.93 2.32
C LEU A 130 9.09 -0.55 2.24
N ARG A 131 7.80 -0.56 1.92
CA ARG A 131 6.98 0.63 1.69
C ARG A 131 5.74 0.61 2.59
N GLY A 132 5.20 1.79 2.87
CA GLY A 132 3.88 1.90 3.51
C GLY A 132 2.74 1.72 2.52
N HIS A 133 1.50 1.87 2.99
CA HIS A 133 0.34 1.98 2.12
C HIS A 133 0.28 3.33 1.40
N ALA A 134 -0.25 3.34 0.18
CA ALA A 134 -0.62 4.58 -0.50
C ALA A 134 -1.86 5.21 0.16
N ARG A 135 -2.09 6.51 -0.07
CA ARG A 135 -3.16 7.29 0.59
C ARG A 135 -4.54 6.66 0.49
N ASN A 136 -4.86 6.09 -0.67
CA ASN A 136 -6.17 5.47 -0.96
C ASN A 136 -6.13 3.95 -0.93
N ALA A 137 -5.00 3.36 -0.53
CA ALA A 137 -4.88 1.93 -0.32
C ALA A 137 -5.34 1.57 1.11
N PRO A 138 -5.70 0.30 1.37
CA PRO A 138 -5.96 -0.17 2.73
C PRO A 138 -4.77 0.10 3.64
N ARG A 139 -5.03 0.40 4.91
CA ARG A 139 -4.00 0.78 5.90
C ARG A 139 -3.24 -0.41 6.46
N PHE A 140 -2.59 -1.17 5.59
CA PHE A 140 -1.64 -2.19 6.00
C PHE A 140 -0.36 -1.55 6.57
N ASP A 141 0.32 -2.28 7.44
CA ASP A 141 1.52 -1.81 8.14
C ASP A 141 2.71 -1.66 7.18
N ALA A 142 2.89 -2.64 6.29
CA ALA A 142 4.00 -2.65 5.35
C ALA A 142 3.67 -3.38 4.04
N GLY A 143 4.40 -3.07 2.97
CA GLY A 143 4.26 -3.76 1.69
C GLY A 143 5.50 -3.62 0.81
N TRP A 144 5.67 -4.53 -0.13
CA TRP A 144 6.80 -4.54 -1.05
C TRP A 144 6.43 -5.24 -2.35
N SER A 145 7.23 -5.01 -3.39
CA SER A 145 7.06 -5.68 -4.68
C SER A 145 8.22 -6.63 -4.93
N ARG A 146 7.94 -7.82 -5.48
CA ARG A 146 8.95 -8.78 -5.93
C ARG A 146 8.46 -9.43 -7.22
N GLY A 147 9.06 -9.05 -8.33
CA GLY A 147 8.53 -9.41 -9.65
C GLY A 147 7.13 -8.82 -9.87
N ASP A 148 6.20 -9.64 -10.35
CA ASP A 148 4.80 -9.25 -10.58
C ASP A 148 3.89 -9.37 -9.33
N ASP A 149 4.46 -9.84 -8.22
CA ASP A 149 3.76 -9.99 -6.95
C ASP A 149 3.91 -8.73 -6.08
N VAL A 150 2.79 -8.29 -5.51
CA VAL A 150 2.74 -7.22 -4.50
C VAL A 150 2.38 -7.84 -3.17
N PHE A 151 3.27 -7.73 -2.20
CA PHE A 151 3.09 -8.24 -0.85
C PHE A 151 2.53 -7.13 0.03
N ILE A 152 1.46 -7.43 0.75
CA ILE A 152 0.85 -6.56 1.76
C ILE A 152 0.93 -7.27 3.10
N ALA A 153 1.42 -6.58 4.12
CA ALA A 153 1.75 -7.17 5.40
C ALA A 153 1.05 -6.46 6.55
N GLU A 154 0.51 -7.28 7.45
CA GLU A 154 0.10 -6.87 8.79
C GLU A 154 1.15 -7.39 9.79
N VAL A 155 1.63 -6.53 10.70
CA VAL A 155 2.66 -6.85 11.69
C VAL A 155 2.03 -6.92 13.07
N LYS A 156 2.07 -8.09 13.70
CA LYS A 156 1.52 -8.29 15.06
C LYS A 156 2.61 -8.57 16.09
N SER A 157 2.61 -7.77 17.15
CA SER A 157 3.29 -8.15 18.39
C SER A 157 2.47 -9.19 19.13
N LEU A 158 3.15 -10.23 19.60
CA LEU A 158 2.56 -11.29 20.43
C LEU A 158 2.88 -11.08 21.91
N THR A 159 3.70 -10.08 22.23
CA THR A 159 4.10 -9.74 23.59
C THR A 159 3.04 -8.86 24.25
N GLY A 160 2.64 -9.21 25.48
CA GLY A 160 1.69 -8.42 26.26
C GLY A 160 0.21 -8.58 25.88
N ALA A 161 -0.13 -9.43 24.91
CA ALA A 161 -1.50 -9.69 24.47
C ALA A 161 -1.79 -11.19 24.33
N SER A 162 -3.08 -11.54 24.20
CA SER A 162 -3.49 -12.89 23.83
C SER A 162 -3.02 -13.20 22.40
N GLU A 163 -2.05 -14.11 22.27
CA GLU A 163 -1.47 -14.54 21.00
C GLU A 163 -2.56 -14.93 19.99
N ASP A 164 -3.50 -15.76 20.43
CA ASP A 164 -4.61 -16.21 19.58
C ASP A 164 -5.49 -15.07 19.08
N GLN A 165 -5.73 -14.07 19.91
CA GLN A 165 -6.54 -12.91 19.52
C GLN A 165 -5.80 -12.06 18.49
N GLN A 166 -4.51 -11.77 18.71
CA GLN A 166 -3.70 -10.97 17.80
C GLN A 166 -3.58 -11.63 16.42
N ILE A 167 -3.35 -12.95 16.40
CA ILE A 167 -3.25 -13.68 15.14
C ILE A 167 -4.60 -13.71 14.39
N ARG A 168 -5.73 -13.93 15.09
CA ARG A 168 -7.07 -13.85 14.46
C ARG A 168 -7.35 -12.48 13.86
N LEU A 169 -7.02 -11.42 14.60
CA LEU A 169 -7.18 -10.05 14.12
C LEU A 169 -6.30 -9.80 12.89
N GLY A 170 -5.03 -10.19 12.94
CA GLY A 170 -4.11 -10.02 11.82
C GLY A 170 -4.54 -10.77 10.56
N ILE A 171 -5.05 -12.00 10.70
CA ILE A 171 -5.65 -12.76 9.60
C ILE A 171 -6.85 -12.02 9.00
N GLY A 172 -7.77 -11.56 9.85
CA GLY A 172 -8.96 -10.83 9.40
C GLY A 172 -8.60 -9.56 8.61
N GLN A 173 -7.65 -8.78 9.13
CA GLN A 173 -7.17 -7.56 8.50
C GLN A 173 -6.51 -7.82 7.15
N VAL A 174 -5.54 -8.75 7.09
CA VAL A 174 -4.80 -8.98 5.84
C VAL A 174 -5.68 -9.55 4.73
N LEU A 175 -6.68 -10.38 5.08
CA LEU A 175 -7.68 -10.87 4.13
C LEU A 175 -8.62 -9.77 3.64
N ASP A 176 -9.06 -8.88 4.53
CA ASP A 176 -9.87 -7.70 4.16
C ASP A 176 -9.10 -6.78 3.20
N TYR A 177 -7.83 -6.46 3.51
CA TYR A 177 -6.99 -5.64 2.64
C TYR A 177 -6.80 -6.28 1.26
N ALA A 178 -6.50 -7.58 1.22
CA ALA A 178 -6.36 -8.32 -0.03
C ALA A 178 -7.65 -8.28 -0.85
N HIS A 179 -8.81 -8.46 -0.20
CA HIS A 179 -10.11 -8.41 -0.87
C HIS A 179 -10.42 -7.02 -1.44
N GLN A 180 -10.19 -5.95 -0.69
CA GLN A 180 -10.37 -4.57 -1.15
C GLN A 180 -9.50 -4.25 -2.38
N LEU A 181 -8.24 -4.68 -2.36
CA LEU A 181 -7.31 -4.47 -3.47
C LEU A 181 -7.68 -5.28 -4.72
N GLN A 182 -8.20 -6.49 -4.54
CA GLN A 182 -8.74 -7.30 -5.64
C GLN A 182 -9.95 -6.62 -6.29
N LEU A 183 -10.88 -6.07 -5.49
CA LEU A 183 -12.05 -5.34 -6.01
C LEU A 183 -11.65 -4.09 -6.79
N ALA A 184 -10.60 -3.40 -6.35
CA ALA A 184 -10.06 -2.21 -7.03
C ALA A 184 -9.37 -2.50 -8.38
N ARG A 185 -9.27 -3.78 -8.81
CA ARG A 185 -8.59 -4.22 -10.05
C ARG A 185 -7.17 -3.64 -10.18
N THR A 186 -6.47 -3.54 -9.07
CA THR A 186 -5.08 -3.09 -9.05
C THR A 186 -4.18 -4.07 -9.80
N CYS A 187 -3.18 -3.55 -10.50
CA CYS A 187 -2.25 -4.33 -11.31
C CYS A 187 -1.28 -5.12 -10.41
N GLY A 188 -1.13 -6.42 -10.67
CA GLY A 188 -0.25 -7.33 -9.93
C GLY A 188 -1.01 -8.35 -9.08
N ARG A 189 -0.34 -9.46 -8.73
CA ARG A 189 -0.93 -10.48 -7.85
C ARG A 189 -0.66 -10.09 -6.40
N VAL A 190 -1.73 -9.76 -5.68
CA VAL A 190 -1.65 -9.39 -4.26
C VAL A 190 -1.39 -10.63 -3.41
N ARG A 191 -0.37 -10.57 -2.55
CA ARG A 191 0.05 -11.62 -1.62
C ARG A 191 -0.12 -11.13 -0.19
N PRO A 192 -1.12 -11.60 0.56
CA PRO A 192 -1.28 -11.25 1.97
C PRO A 192 -0.19 -11.92 2.81
N VAL A 193 0.42 -11.15 3.70
CA VAL A 193 1.47 -11.59 4.63
C VAL A 193 1.07 -11.24 6.06
N LEU A 194 1.20 -12.21 6.96
CA LEU A 194 1.12 -11.97 8.40
C LEU A 194 2.52 -12.10 8.98
N VAL A 195 3.05 -10.98 9.50
CA VAL A 195 4.37 -10.92 10.13
C VAL A 195 4.18 -10.90 11.64
N LEU A 196 4.78 -11.85 12.34
CA LEU A 196 4.73 -11.93 13.79
C LEU A 196 6.08 -11.56 14.42
N GLU A 197 6.04 -10.93 15.59
CA GLU A 197 7.25 -10.66 16.39
C GLU A 197 8.06 -11.93 16.71
N LYS A 198 7.39 -13.06 16.88
CA LYS A 198 8.00 -14.35 17.20
C LYS A 198 7.16 -15.50 16.67
N GLN A 199 7.74 -16.70 16.65
CA GLN A 199 7.04 -17.91 16.27
C GLN A 199 5.77 -18.11 17.13
N PRO A 200 4.60 -18.38 16.53
CA PRO A 200 3.41 -18.69 17.29
C PRO A 200 3.58 -20.02 18.05
N THR A 201 3.04 -20.08 19.25
CA THR A 201 3.13 -21.25 20.14
C THR A 201 2.34 -22.43 19.58
N ASP A 202 1.16 -22.15 19.01
CA ASP A 202 0.30 -23.17 18.43
C ASP A 202 0.58 -23.34 16.91
N PRO A 203 1.09 -24.51 16.46
CA PRO A 203 1.43 -24.74 15.06
C PRO A 203 0.21 -24.73 14.13
N ARG A 204 -1.03 -24.79 14.66
CA ARG A 204 -2.24 -24.69 13.84
C ARG A 204 -2.28 -23.37 13.04
N TRP A 205 -1.63 -22.32 13.53
CA TRP A 205 -1.59 -21.03 12.85
C TRP A 205 -0.87 -21.11 11.51
N THR A 206 0.19 -21.92 11.41
CA THR A 206 0.88 -22.19 10.14
C THR A 206 -0.04 -22.87 9.14
N SER A 207 -0.73 -23.95 9.55
CA SER A 207 -1.65 -24.68 8.64
C SER A 207 -2.83 -23.82 8.19
N LEU A 208 -3.39 -23.01 9.10
CA LEU A 208 -4.54 -22.16 8.80
C LEU A 208 -4.18 -21.02 7.84
N THR A 209 -3.04 -20.37 8.04
CA THR A 209 -2.56 -19.29 7.16
C THR A 209 -2.21 -19.82 5.77
N GLU A 210 -1.53 -20.97 5.69
CA GLU A 210 -1.23 -21.65 4.43
C GLU A 210 -2.50 -21.97 3.63
N THR A 211 -3.50 -22.57 4.28
CA THR A 211 -4.79 -22.93 3.63
C THR A 211 -5.55 -21.70 3.15
N SER A 212 -5.34 -20.56 3.81
CA SER A 212 -5.99 -19.28 3.49
C SER A 212 -5.19 -18.46 2.47
N GLY A 213 -4.05 -18.96 1.97
CA GLY A 213 -3.19 -18.27 1.02
C GLY A 213 -2.43 -17.08 1.61
N ILE A 214 -2.25 -17.06 2.94
CA ILE A 214 -1.50 -16.04 3.68
C ILE A 214 -0.09 -16.56 3.90
N LEU A 215 0.92 -15.77 3.53
CA LEU A 215 2.30 -16.06 3.93
C LEU A 215 2.47 -15.71 5.41
N LEU A 216 2.70 -16.70 6.25
CA LEU A 216 3.01 -16.49 7.67
C LEU A 216 4.51 -16.47 7.87
N THR A 217 5.01 -15.45 8.54
CA THR A 217 6.43 -15.30 8.85
C THR A 217 6.65 -14.63 10.20
N TRP A 218 7.86 -14.71 10.74
CA TRP A 218 8.19 -14.11 12.03
C TRP A 218 9.65 -13.73 12.18
N ALA A 219 9.93 -12.81 13.09
CA ALA A 219 11.30 -12.43 13.42
C ALA A 219 12.05 -13.55 14.16
N PRO A 220 13.39 -13.61 14.05
CA PRO A 220 14.24 -12.74 13.23
C PRO A 220 14.43 -13.23 11.79
N ASP A 221 13.96 -14.43 11.46
CA ASP A 221 14.33 -15.12 10.23
C ASP A 221 13.52 -14.67 9.01
N PHE A 222 12.27 -14.24 9.22
CA PHE A 222 11.33 -13.81 8.18
C PHE A 222 11.27 -14.76 6.97
N ALA A 223 11.22 -16.07 7.23
CA ALA A 223 11.19 -17.09 6.19
C ALA A 223 10.08 -16.83 5.16
N GLY A 224 10.42 -16.93 3.88
CA GLY A 224 9.48 -16.80 2.75
C GLY A 224 9.30 -15.38 2.21
N CYS A 225 9.83 -14.35 2.87
CA CYS A 225 9.85 -12.97 2.38
C CYS A 225 11.04 -12.71 1.43
#